data_AF-A0A957K9W6-F1
#
_entry.id   AF-A0A957K9W6-F1
#
_cell.length_a   1.000
_cell.length_b   1.000
_cell.length_c   1.000
_cell.angle_alpha   90.00
_cell.angle_beta   90.00
_cell.angle_gamma   90.00
#
_symmetry.space_group_name_H-M   'P 1'
#
loop_
_entity.id
_entity.type
_entity.pdbx_description
1 polymer ?
#
loop_
_entity_poly.entity_id
_entity_poly.type
_entity_poly.pdbx_seq_one_letter_code
_entity_poly.pdbx_strand_id
1 'polypeptide(L)'
;GGLLLIGAGVVATVALSGLVRTRSLRAARGWIFLIGFVFGPIFPTTIGMTLAHFAPSTWGTLFGVIATGGSIGAALIPVWIGRRSTTHTVQSSFGILRRAAFATTAAATILSLLR
;
A
#
# COMPACT_ATOMS: atom_id res chain seq x y z
N GLY A 1 -11.42 -11.78 -6.63
CA GLY A 1 -10.22 -11.46 -5.84
C GLY A 1 -9.58 -10.14 -6.19
N GLY A 2 -9.11 -9.97 -7.43
CA GLY A 2 -8.43 -8.74 -7.88
C GLY A 2 -9.21 -7.43 -7.64
N LEU A 3 -10.54 -7.43 -7.85
CA LEU A 3 -11.39 -6.27 -7.57
C LEU A 3 -11.34 -5.83 -6.09
N LEU A 4 -11.19 -6.78 -5.17
CA LEU A 4 -11.09 -6.48 -3.74
C LEU A 4 -9.77 -5.78 -3.42
N LEU A 5 -8.66 -6.22 -4.04
CA LEU A 5 -7.35 -5.57 -3.91
C LEU A 5 -7.32 -4.19 -4.56
N ILE A 6 -7.92 -4.03 -5.74
CA ILE A 6 -8.03 -2.73 -6.42
C ILE A 6 -8.89 -1.78 -5.59
N GLY A 7 -10.05 -2.22 -5.12
CA GLY A 7 -10.93 -1.43 -4.25
C GLY A 7 -10.20 -0.99 -2.97
N ALA A 8 -9.51 -1.92 -2.31
CA ALA A 8 -8.68 -1.62 -1.15
C ALA A 8 -7.56 -0.60 -1.47
N GLY A 9 -6.89 -0.74 -2.61
CA GLY A 9 -5.88 0.22 -3.08
C GLY A 9 -6.44 1.62 -3.33
N VAL A 10 -7.64 1.72 -3.91
CA VAL A 10 -8.34 3.00 -4.10
C VAL A 10 -8.69 3.63 -2.76
N VAL A 11 -9.28 2.87 -1.83
CA VAL A 11 -9.62 3.38 -0.50
C VAL A 11 -8.37 3.82 0.26
N ALA A 12 -7.29 3.04 0.21
CA ALA A 12 -6.01 3.39 0.81
C ALA A 12 -5.44 4.70 0.24
N THR A 13 -5.51 4.88 -1.08
CA THR A 13 -5.06 6.10 -1.76
C THR A 13 -5.88 7.32 -1.33
N VAL A 14 -7.21 7.18 -1.22
CA VAL A 14 -8.10 8.24 -0.73
C VAL A 14 -7.80 8.56 0.73
N ALA A 15 -7.65 7.54 1.58
CA ALA A 15 -7.39 7.71 3.01
C ALA A 15 -6.05 8.42 3.26
N LEU A 16 -4.99 8.02 2.55
CA LEU A 16 -3.69 8.69 2.60
C LEU A 16 -3.76 10.13 2.07
N SER A 17 -4.57 10.38 1.04
CA SER A 17 -4.81 11.74 0.54
C SER A 17 -5.51 12.62 1.58
N GLY A 18 -6.49 12.06 2.29
CA GLY A 18 -7.19 12.71 3.40
C GLY A 18 -6.26 13.02 4.57
N LEU A 19 -5.40 12.06 4.94
CA LEU A 19 -4.40 12.22 6.00
C LEU A 19 -3.40 13.35 5.69
N VAL A 20 -2.85 13.36 4.47
CA VAL A 20 -1.87 14.38 4.02
C VAL A 20 -2.45 15.79 3.98
N ARG A 21 -3.78 15.95 3.84
CA ARG A 21 -4.45 17.26 3.77
C ARG A 21 -5.13 17.69 5.07
N THR A 22 -5.23 16.79 6.06
CA THR A 22 -6.01 16.99 7.28
C THR A 22 -5.38 18.00 8.24
N ARG A 23 -6.16 18.97 8.73
CA ARG A 23 -5.68 19.92 9.75
C ARG A 23 -6.22 19.65 11.17
N SER A 24 -7.06 18.63 11.35
CA SER A 24 -7.68 18.31 12.63
C SER A 24 -7.26 16.93 13.15
N LEU A 25 -6.95 16.87 14.45
CA LEU A 25 -6.54 15.62 15.10
C LEU A 25 -7.63 14.52 15.01
N ARG A 26 -8.90 14.91 15.12
CA ARG A 26 -10.04 13.98 15.03
C ARG A 26 -10.11 13.33 13.64
N ALA A 27 -9.97 14.10 12.56
CA ALA A 27 -9.97 13.54 11.21
C ALA A 27 -8.73 12.67 10.97
N ALA A 28 -7.56 13.06 11.48
CA ALA A 28 -6.33 12.29 11.33
C ALA A 28 -6.45 10.89 11.92
N ARG A 29 -7.04 10.78 13.13
CA ARG A 29 -7.34 9.48 13.76
C ARG A 29 -8.26 8.62 12.89
N GLY A 30 -9.31 9.22 12.33
CA GLY A 30 -10.22 8.52 11.41
C GLY A 30 -9.50 7.97 10.18
N TRP A 31 -8.65 8.79 9.55
CA TRP A 31 -7.86 8.35 8.40
C TRP A 31 -6.86 7.24 8.75
N ILE A 32 -6.16 7.35 9.88
CA ILE A 32 -5.23 6.31 10.35
C ILE A 32 -5.95 4.99 10.58
N PHE A 33 -7.12 5.03 11.22
CA PHE A 33 -7.93 3.82 11.44
C PHE A 33 -8.35 3.18 10.13
N LEU A 34 -8.84 3.98 9.17
CA LEU A 34 -9.23 3.50 7.85
C LEU A 34 -8.04 2.89 7.09
N ILE A 35 -6.87 3.52 7.17
CA ILE A 35 -5.63 2.98 6.59
C ILE A 35 -5.33 1.61 7.22
N GLY A 36 -5.27 1.50 8.54
CA GLY A 36 -5.02 0.22 9.22
C GLY A 36 -6.02 -0.87 8.84
N PHE A 37 -7.32 -0.53 8.82
CA PHE A 37 -8.39 -1.44 8.45
C PHE A 37 -8.26 -1.96 7.02
N VAL A 38 -7.90 -1.09 6.07
CA VAL A 38 -7.78 -1.46 4.65
C VAL A 38 -6.49 -2.22 4.37
N PHE A 39 -5.37 -1.83 4.98
CA PHE A 39 -4.08 -2.51 4.76
C PHE A 39 -3.99 -3.87 5.43
N GLY A 40 -4.72 -4.10 6.53
CA GLY A 40 -4.75 -5.38 7.25
C GLY A 40 -4.99 -6.60 6.35
N PRO A 41 -6.08 -6.64 5.56
CA PRO A 41 -6.37 -7.78 4.69
C PRO A 41 -5.54 -7.82 3.40
N ILE A 42 -4.93 -6.71 2.95
CA ILE A 42 -4.25 -6.66 1.63
C ILE A 42 -3.14 -7.72 1.53
N PHE A 43 -2.29 -7.84 2.55
CA PHE A 43 -1.17 -8.77 2.52
C PHE A 43 -1.61 -10.25 2.46
N PRO A 44 -2.39 -10.79 3.42
CA PRO A 44 -2.82 -12.18 3.37
C PRO A 44 -3.69 -12.48 2.14
N THR A 45 -4.50 -11.52 1.68
CA THR A 45 -5.30 -11.66 0.46
C THR A 45 -4.42 -11.79 -0.79
N THR A 46 -3.37 -10.97 -0.89
CA THR A 46 -2.43 -11.02 -2.03
C THR A 46 -1.67 -12.33 -2.06
N ILE A 47 -1.20 -12.80 -0.90
CA ILE A 47 -0.54 -14.11 -0.79
C ILE A 47 -1.50 -15.22 -1.20
N GLY A 48 -2.68 -15.29 -0.59
CA GLY A 48 -3.65 -16.35 -0.87
C GLY A 48 -4.06 -16.41 -2.33
N MET A 49 -4.31 -15.25 -2.96
CA MET A 49 -4.65 -15.19 -4.39
C MET A 49 -3.49 -15.58 -5.28
N THR A 50 -2.26 -15.19 -4.94
CA THR A 50 -1.10 -15.56 -5.75
C THR A 50 -0.86 -17.06 -5.67
N LEU A 51 -0.82 -17.63 -4.47
CA LEU A 51 -0.56 -19.07 -4.28
C LEU A 51 -1.64 -19.96 -4.92
N ALA A 52 -2.89 -19.50 -5.01
CA ALA A 52 -3.97 -20.21 -5.70
C ALA A 52 -3.72 -20.44 -7.21
N HIS A 53 -2.80 -19.69 -7.83
CA HIS A 53 -2.45 -19.84 -9.24
C HIS A 53 -1.22 -20.74 -9.48
N PHE A 54 -0.56 -21.22 -8.43
CA PHE A 54 0.70 -21.97 -8.56
C PHE A 54 0.68 -23.26 -7.73
N ALA A 55 1.47 -24.25 -8.17
CA ALA A 55 1.59 -25.52 -7.48
C ALA A 55 2.17 -25.35 -6.06
N PRO A 56 1.73 -26.16 -5.07
CA PRO A 56 2.24 -26.09 -3.69
C PRO A 56 3.76 -26.17 -3.54
N SER A 57 4.44 -26.87 -4.45
CA SER A 57 5.90 -27.00 -4.47
C SER A 57 6.64 -25.68 -4.67
N THR A 58 6.00 -24.62 -5.19
CA THR A 58 6.63 -23.31 -5.43
C THR A 58 6.20 -22.23 -4.42
N TRP A 59 5.31 -22.55 -3.47
CA TRP A 59 4.73 -21.57 -2.56
C TRP A 59 5.76 -20.85 -1.69
N GLY A 60 6.78 -21.58 -1.20
CA GLY A 60 7.86 -20.98 -0.41
C GLY A 60 8.66 -19.94 -1.20
N THR A 61 9.00 -20.25 -2.45
CA THR A 61 9.72 -19.33 -3.34
C THR A 61 8.86 -18.10 -3.68
N LEU A 62 7.58 -18.29 -3.98
CA LEU A 62 6.65 -17.19 -4.26
C LEU A 62 6.47 -16.26 -3.06
N PHE A 63 6.29 -16.84 -1.87
CA PHE A 63 6.24 -16.06 -0.63
C PHE A 63 7.53 -15.27 -0.42
N GLY A 64 8.69 -15.90 -0.62
CA GLY A 64 10.00 -15.25 -0.52
C GLY A 64 10.11 -14.04 -1.44
N VAL A 65 9.77 -14.18 -2.72
CA VAL A 65 9.81 -13.06 -3.69
C VAL A 65 8.89 -11.91 -3.27
N ILE A 66 7.66 -12.21 -2.84
CA ILE A 66 6.70 -11.19 -2.40
C ILE A 66 7.22 -10.48 -1.13
N ALA A 67 7.73 -11.25 -0.16
CA ALA A 67 8.26 -10.72 1.08
C ALA A 67 9.49 -9.84 0.85
N THR A 68 10.42 -10.25 -0.03
CA THR A 68 11.57 -9.43 -0.43
C THR A 68 11.13 -8.12 -1.07
N GLY A 69 10.18 -8.16 -2.02
CA GLY A 69 9.62 -6.95 -2.63
C GLY A 69 8.99 -6.01 -1.60
N GLY A 70 8.21 -6.55 -0.67
CA GLY A 70 7.62 -5.80 0.44
C GLY A 70 8.69 -5.17 1.36
N SER A 71 9.77 -5.90 1.63
CA SER A 71 10.87 -5.45 2.49
C SER A 71 11.67 -4.30 1.88
N ILE A 72 11.87 -4.32 0.56
CA ILE A 72 12.47 -3.19 -0.17
C ILE A 72 11.64 -1.92 0.03
N GLY A 73 10.32 -2.01 -0.13
CA GLY A 73 9.42 -0.89 0.11
C GLY A 73 9.47 -0.40 1.57
N ALA A 74 9.45 -1.33 2.52
CA ALA A 74 9.53 -1.03 3.95
C ALA A 74 10.86 -0.37 4.36
N ALA A 75 11.96 -0.66 3.68
CA ALA A 75 13.25 -0.04 3.93
C ALA A 75 13.38 1.35 3.28
N LEU A 76 12.98 1.50 2.02
CA LEU A 76 13.23 2.71 1.24
C LEU A 76 12.25 3.84 1.54
N ILE A 77 10.96 3.54 1.72
CA ILE A 77 9.92 4.56 1.89
C ILE A 77 10.15 5.40 3.16
N PRO A 78 10.43 4.82 4.36
CA PRO A 78 10.69 5.61 5.56
C PRO A 78 11.92 6.50 5.41
N VAL A 79 12.98 6.03 4.76
CA VAL A 79 14.19 6.83 4.49
C VAL A 79 13.86 8.04 3.64
N TRP A 80 13.06 7.87 2.57
CA TRP A 80 12.65 8.99 1.72
C TRP A 80 11.73 9.98 2.44
N ILE A 81 10.81 9.49 3.28
CA ILE A 81 9.95 10.35 4.12
C ILE A 81 10.80 11.14 5.12
N GLY A 82 11.74 10.49 5.80
CA GLY A 82 12.64 11.13 6.75
C GLY A 82 13.48 12.22 6.10
N ARG A 83 14.13 11.90 4.96
CA ARG A 83 14.92 12.88 4.19
C ARG A 83 14.09 14.06 3.69
N ARG A 84 12.86 13.83 3.23
CA ARG A 84 11.99 14.93 2.79
C ARG A 84 11.54 15.81 3.96
N SER A 85 11.39 15.23 5.14
CA SER A 85 10.94 15.93 6.36
C SER A 85 12.00 16.86 6.96
N THR A 86 13.24 16.85 6.45
CA THR A 86 14.26 17.85 6.86
C THR A 86 14.02 19.22 6.23
N THR A 87 13.28 19.28 5.11
CA THR A 87 13.01 20.51 4.34
C THR A 87 11.51 20.81 4.22
N HIS A 88 10.65 19.86 4.55
CA HIS A 88 9.20 19.96 4.45
C HIS A 88 8.53 19.49 5.74
N THR A 89 7.25 19.81 5.92
CA THR A 89 6.48 19.28 7.06
C THR A 89 6.34 17.76 6.96
N VAL A 90 6.36 17.07 8.11
CA VAL A 90 6.13 15.61 8.20
C VAL A 90 4.85 15.20 7.47
N GLN A 91 3.79 16.01 7.62
CA GLN A 91 2.52 15.78 6.95
C GLN A 91 2.63 15.80 5.41
N SER A 92 3.34 16.78 4.85
CA SER A 92 3.59 16.86 3.41
C SER A 92 4.45 15.70 2.93
N SER A 93 5.42 15.27 3.75
CA SER A 93 6.30 14.14 3.44
C SER A 93 5.55 12.80 3.33
N PHE A 94 4.48 12.60 4.09
CA PHE A 94 3.57 11.46 3.91
C PHE A 94 2.90 11.42 2.52
N GLY A 95 2.98 12.51 1.74
CA GLY A 95 2.64 12.50 0.32
C GLY A 95 3.40 11.46 -0.52
N ILE A 96 4.56 10.96 -0.04
CA ILE A 96 5.28 9.83 -0.64
C ILE A 96 4.45 8.54 -0.54
N LEU A 97 3.87 8.24 0.62
CA LEU A 97 2.99 7.07 0.79
C LEU A 97 1.79 7.14 -0.14
N ARG A 98 1.15 8.31 -0.23
CA ARG A 98 0.04 8.53 -1.15
C ARG A 98 0.43 8.22 -2.60
N ARG A 99 1.60 8.69 -3.04
CA ARG A 99 2.11 8.42 -4.40
C ARG A 99 2.39 6.94 -4.62
N ALA A 100 2.98 6.27 -3.63
CA ALA A 100 3.26 4.83 -3.71
C ALA A 100 1.96 4.01 -3.80
N ALA A 101 0.97 4.30 -2.94
CA ALA A 101 -0.33 3.64 -2.96
C ALA A 101 -1.07 3.88 -4.29
N PHE A 102 -1.03 5.10 -4.82
CA PHE A 102 -1.61 5.40 -6.13
C PHE A 102 -0.90 4.60 -7.24
N ALA A 103 0.44 4.58 -7.25
CA ALA A 103 1.21 3.88 -8.27
C ALA A 103 0.94 2.37 -8.28
N THR A 104 0.90 1.72 -7.11
CA THR A 104 0.61 0.29 -7.01
C THR A 104 -0.84 -0.03 -7.38
N THR A 105 -1.79 0.83 -6.99
CA THR A 105 -3.21 0.68 -7.37
C THR A 105 -3.41 0.86 -8.88
N ALA A 106 -2.76 1.85 -9.48
CA ALA A 106 -2.80 2.08 -10.93
C ALA A 106 -2.20 0.90 -11.69
N ALA A 107 -1.02 0.41 -11.26
CA ALA A 107 -0.39 -0.77 -11.86
C ALA A 107 -1.30 -2.01 -11.77
N ALA A 108 -1.90 -2.27 -10.60
CA ALA A 108 -2.82 -3.38 -10.42
C ALA A 108 -4.05 -3.26 -11.35
N THR A 109 -4.59 -2.05 -11.50
CA THR A 109 -5.74 -1.78 -12.37
C THR A 109 -5.37 -1.99 -13.84
N ILE A 110 -4.26 -1.42 -14.30
CA ILE A 110 -3.78 -1.60 -15.68
C ILE A 110 -3.56 -3.08 -16.00
N LEU A 111 -2.86 -3.80 -15.12
CA LEU A 111 -2.63 -5.25 -15.30
C LEU A 111 -3.93 -6.04 -15.32
N SER A 112 -4.98 -5.59 -14.61
CA SER A 112 -6.28 -6.25 -14.64
C SER A 112 -7.07 -6.02 -15.93
N LEU A 113 -6.82 -4.91 -16.63
CA LEU A 113 -7.46 -4.61 -17.92
C LEU A 113 -6.77 -5.28 -19.11
N LEU A 114 -5.51 -5.69 -18.93
CA LEU A 114 -4.70 -6.38 -19.94
C LEU A 114 -4.89 -7.91 -19.93
N ARG A 115 -5.69 -8.44 -18.99
CA ARG A 115 -6.01 -9.86 -18.83
C ARG A 115 -7.42 -10.14 -19.31
#